data_AF-A0A9D9KC27-F1
#
_entry.id   AF-A0A9D9KC27-F1
#
_cell.length_a   1.000
_cell.length_b   1.000
_cell.length_c   1.000
_cell.angle_alpha   90.00
_cell.angle_beta   90.00
_cell.angle_gamma   90.00
#
_symmetry.space_group_name_H-M   'P 1'
#
loop_
_entity.id
_entity.type
_entity.pdbx_description
1 polymer ?
#
loop_
_entity_poly.entity_id
_entity_poly.type
_entity_poly.pdbx_seq_one_letter_code
_entity_poly.pdbx_strand_id
1 'polypeptide(L)'
;MANIIVTSTDDNTISSNGFMTLRKAIILANTNGDESNEIILDAATYALSFFGQHEDDFATGSVDVSSGSSNQTLTIRGAGQDVTFIDANAIDRVFDVFGNTTLILADLTITDGQGDLVKFGMREKFLCCSN
;
A
#
# COMPACT_ATOMS: atom_id res chain seq x y z
N MET A 1 -9.03 16.23 2.22
CA MET A 1 -7.59 15.90 2.14
C MET A 1 -7.16 15.47 3.51
N ALA A 2 -7.01 14.17 3.71
CA ALA A 2 -6.54 13.60 4.96
C ALA A 2 -5.03 13.30 4.88
N ASN A 3 -4.31 13.66 5.94
CA ASN A 3 -2.91 13.30 6.13
C ASN A 3 -2.86 12.20 7.18
N ILE A 4 -2.39 11.01 6.77
CA ILE A 4 -2.40 9.80 7.58
C ILE A 4 -0.95 9.42 7.86
N ILE A 5 -0.52 9.54 9.11
CA ILE A 5 0.85 9.20 9.53
C ILE A 5 0.87 7.74 9.98
N VAL A 6 1.72 6.93 9.37
CA VAL A 6 1.96 5.55 9.76
C VAL A 6 2.94 5.53 10.93
N THR A 7 2.55 4.91 12.03
CA THR A 7 3.30 4.89 13.30
C THR A 7 3.81 3.51 13.70
N SER A 8 3.49 2.47 12.92
CA SER A 8 4.04 1.13 13.08
C SER A 8 4.33 0.49 11.72
N THR A 9 5.40 -0.29 11.68
CA THR A 9 5.80 -1.14 10.54
C THR A 9 5.10 -2.49 10.53
N ASP A 10 4.34 -2.81 11.58
CA ASP A 10 3.58 -4.07 11.64
C ASP A 10 2.53 -4.11 10.51
N ASP A 11 2.28 -5.30 9.98
CA ASP A 11 1.19 -5.53 9.03
C ASP A 11 -0.03 -6.14 9.73
N ASN A 12 -0.74 -5.31 10.50
CA ASN A 12 -2.00 -5.71 11.15
C ASN A 12 -3.11 -4.70 10.89
N THR A 13 -4.35 -5.18 10.93
CA THR A 13 -5.59 -4.37 10.83
C THR A 13 -6.21 -4.07 12.18
N ILE A 14 -5.67 -4.66 13.26
CA ILE A 14 -6.28 -4.64 14.59
C ILE A 14 -6.24 -3.22 15.18
N SER A 15 -7.39 -2.78 15.70
CA SER A 15 -7.60 -1.43 16.24
C SER A 15 -7.12 -1.24 17.68
N SER A 16 -6.77 -2.31 18.39
CA SER A 16 -6.59 -2.30 19.86
C SER A 16 -5.33 -1.59 20.37
N ASN A 17 -4.35 -1.30 19.51
CA ASN A 17 -3.02 -0.90 19.97
C ASN A 17 -2.72 0.59 19.76
N GLY A 18 -3.65 1.37 19.18
CA GLY A 18 -3.41 2.78 18.84
C GLY A 18 -2.39 3.03 17.71
N PHE A 19 -1.69 1.99 17.24
CA PHE A 19 -0.76 2.09 16.12
C PHE A 19 -1.48 2.22 14.79
N MET A 20 -0.92 3.02 13.89
CA MET A 20 -1.33 3.15 12.50
C MET A 20 -0.34 2.35 11.64
N THR A 21 -0.80 1.27 11.03
CA THR A 21 -0.03 0.46 10.08
C THR A 21 -0.28 0.97 8.66
N LEU A 22 0.58 0.60 7.70
CA LEU A 22 0.40 0.95 6.29
C LEU A 22 -0.97 0.44 5.76
N ARG A 23 -1.33 -0.80 6.09
CA ARG A 23 -2.62 -1.39 5.69
C ARG A 23 -3.81 -0.63 6.27
N LYS A 24 -3.76 -0.23 7.54
CA LYS A 24 -4.82 0.58 8.17
C LYS A 24 -4.94 1.96 7.53
N ALA A 25 -3.81 2.58 7.20
CA ALA A 25 -3.81 3.88 6.54
C ALA A 25 -4.49 3.83 5.17
N ILE A 26 -4.27 2.75 4.41
CA ILE A 26 -4.92 2.54 3.10
C ILE A 26 -6.41 2.26 3.26
N ILE A 27 -6.82 1.39 4.20
CA ILE A 27 -8.25 1.14 4.49
C ILE A 27 -8.97 2.44 4.89
N LEU A 28 -8.33 3.26 5.72
CA LEU A 28 -8.86 4.56 6.13
C LEU A 28 -9.01 5.50 4.93
N ALA A 29 -8.02 5.58 4.04
CA ALA A 29 -8.09 6.38 2.83
C ALA A 29 -9.18 5.91 1.86
N ASN A 30 -9.40 4.60 1.73
CA ASN A 30 -10.44 4.04 0.88
C ASN A 30 -11.86 4.36 1.40
N THR A 31 -12.05 4.41 2.73
CA THR A 31 -13.37 4.49 3.38
C THR A 31 -13.77 5.87 3.87
N ASN A 32 -12.84 6.82 3.99
CA ASN A 32 -13.12 8.15 4.53
C ASN A 32 -13.93 9.07 3.59
N GLY A 33 -14.08 8.71 2.31
CA GLY A 33 -14.82 9.48 1.32
C GLY A 33 -14.07 10.69 0.74
N ASP A 34 -12.81 10.91 1.11
CA ASP A 34 -11.99 11.99 0.58
C ASP A 34 -11.51 11.66 -0.85
N GLU A 35 -11.57 12.65 -1.73
CA GLU A 35 -11.04 12.55 -3.10
C GLU A 35 -9.50 12.61 -3.14
N SER A 36 -8.85 13.02 -2.06
CA SER A 36 -7.40 13.12 -1.97
C SER A 36 -6.91 12.75 -0.58
N ASN A 37 -5.96 11.81 -0.51
CA ASN A 37 -5.36 11.31 0.72
C ASN A 37 -3.84 11.25 0.58
N GLU A 38 -3.11 11.61 1.64
CA GLU A 38 -1.66 11.45 1.73
C GLU A 38 -1.30 10.57 2.94
N ILE A 39 -0.62 9.46 2.67
CA ILE A 39 -0.06 8.54 3.66
C ILE A 39 1.43 8.84 3.78
N ILE A 40 1.89 9.11 5.01
CA ILE A 40 3.28 9.47 5.31
C ILE A 40 3.93 8.30 6.03
N LEU A 41 5.07 7.86 5.49
CA LEU A 41 5.91 6.78 6.03
C LEU A 41 7.22 7.36 6.56
N ASP A 42 7.62 6.87 7.73
CA ASP A 42 8.94 7.14 8.30
C ASP A 42 10.01 6.25 7.64
N ALA A 43 11.28 6.54 7.93
CA ALA A 43 12.41 5.74 7.49
C ALA A 43 12.39 4.35 8.15
N ALA A 44 11.78 3.36 7.48
CA ALA A 44 11.68 1.99 7.94
C ALA A 44 11.37 1.01 6.78
N THR A 45 11.39 -0.28 7.10
CA THR A 45 10.88 -1.35 6.24
C THR A 45 9.48 -1.77 6.67
N TYR A 46 8.52 -1.60 5.77
CA TYR A 46 7.12 -2.01 5.91
C TYR A 46 6.93 -3.32 5.17
N ALA A 47 7.11 -4.44 5.87
CA ALA A 47 6.93 -5.77 5.30
C ALA A 47 5.45 -6.16 5.27
N LEU A 48 4.91 -6.38 4.08
CA LEU A 48 3.58 -6.93 3.89
C LEU A 48 3.60 -8.43 4.21
N SER A 49 2.52 -8.92 4.80
CA SER A 49 2.38 -10.33 5.17
C SER A 49 1.27 -10.98 4.36
N PHE A 50 1.52 -12.20 3.90
CA PHE A 50 0.56 -13.02 3.14
C PHE A 50 -0.72 -13.35 3.94
N PHE A 51 -0.63 -13.27 5.28
CA PHE A 51 -1.73 -13.47 6.20
C PHE A 51 -1.82 -12.27 7.14
N GLY A 52 -2.48 -11.19 6.71
CA GLY A 52 -3.00 -10.25 7.69
C GLY A 52 -3.84 -11.05 8.69
N GLN A 53 -3.46 -11.04 9.97
CA GLN A 53 -4.20 -11.78 10.99
C GLN A 53 -5.60 -11.18 11.08
N HIS A 54 -6.59 -11.81 10.42
CA HIS A 54 -7.99 -11.39 10.22
C HIS A 54 -8.29 -10.52 8.98
N GLU A 55 -7.88 -10.95 7.79
CA GLU A 55 -8.58 -10.55 6.54
C GLU A 55 -9.70 -11.54 6.25
N ASP A 56 -10.84 -11.36 6.92
CA ASP A 56 -12.09 -11.99 6.48
C ASP A 56 -12.48 -11.35 5.13
N ASP A 57 -12.48 -12.16 4.07
CA ASP A 57 -12.84 -11.85 2.68
C ASP A 57 -11.86 -11.01 1.82
N PHE A 58 -10.65 -11.52 1.54
CA PHE A 58 -10.03 -11.61 0.19
C PHE A 58 -8.56 -12.10 0.32
N ALA A 59 -8.38 -13.42 0.18
CA ALA A 59 -7.19 -14.17 0.61
C ALA A 59 -5.95 -14.09 -0.31
N THR A 60 -5.43 -12.90 -0.62
CA THR A 60 -4.18 -12.78 -1.44
C THR A 60 -3.05 -11.96 -0.83
N GLY A 61 -3.24 -11.30 0.31
CA GLY A 61 -2.17 -10.55 1.00
C GLY A 61 -1.77 -9.22 0.33
N SER A 62 -2.24 -8.96 -0.90
CA SER A 62 -2.18 -7.67 -1.58
C SER A 62 -2.90 -6.58 -0.77
N VAL A 63 -2.45 -5.33 -0.86
CA VAL A 63 -3.17 -4.19 -0.25
C VAL A 63 -4.00 -3.49 -1.31
N ASP A 64 -5.32 -3.56 -1.18
CA ASP A 64 -6.25 -2.99 -2.15
C ASP A 64 -6.39 -1.48 -1.97
N VAL A 65 -6.15 -0.73 -3.04
CA VAL A 65 -6.39 0.70 -3.15
C VAL A 65 -7.64 0.90 -3.98
N SER A 66 -8.74 1.28 -3.34
CA SER A 66 -10.04 1.40 -4.00
C SER A 66 -10.80 2.61 -3.50
N SER A 67 -11.45 3.31 -4.41
CA SER A 67 -12.22 4.49 -4.09
C SER A 67 -13.67 4.15 -3.75
N GLY A 68 -14.20 4.73 -2.66
CA GLY A 68 -15.64 4.92 -2.49
C GLY A 68 -16.25 6.05 -3.34
N SER A 69 -15.42 6.86 -4.02
CA SER A 69 -15.79 8.03 -4.83
C SER A 69 -15.25 7.93 -6.26
N SER A 70 -15.93 8.50 -7.26
CA SER A 70 -15.63 8.30 -8.69
C SER A 70 -14.26 8.84 -9.19
N ASN A 71 -13.46 9.50 -8.35
CA ASN A 71 -12.15 10.06 -8.70
C ASN A 71 -11.29 10.33 -7.44
N GLN A 72 -10.66 9.31 -6.88
CA GLN A 72 -9.79 9.45 -5.70
C GLN A 72 -8.31 9.46 -6.08
N THR A 73 -7.50 10.28 -5.40
CA THR A 73 -6.03 10.24 -5.45
C THR A 73 -5.48 9.83 -4.08
N LEU A 74 -4.69 8.76 -4.05
CA LEU A 74 -3.92 8.35 -2.88
C LEU A 74 -2.44 8.56 -3.14
N THR A 75 -1.78 9.37 -2.31
CA THR A 75 -0.32 9.53 -2.32
C THR A 75 0.27 8.77 -1.14
N ILE A 76 1.29 7.95 -1.37
CA ILE A 76 2.12 7.33 -0.33
C ILE A 76 3.51 7.91 -0.46
N ARG A 77 3.96 8.61 0.59
CA ARG A 77 5.24 9.31 0.63
C ARG A 77 6.13 8.74 1.72
N GLY A 78 7.34 8.34 1.35
CA GLY A 78 8.39 7.97 2.29
C GLY A 78 9.27 9.13 2.74
N ALA A 79 10.12 8.87 3.72
CA ALA A 79 11.16 9.79 4.17
C ALA A 79 12.38 9.86 3.23
N GLY A 80 12.42 9.01 2.19
CA GLY A 80 13.50 8.93 1.21
C GLY A 80 13.63 7.52 0.62
N GLN A 81 13.97 7.43 -0.68
CA GLN A 81 14.04 6.17 -1.42
C GLN A 81 15.03 5.14 -0.82
N ASP A 82 16.12 5.61 -0.21
CA ASP A 82 17.18 4.75 0.35
C ASP A 82 16.94 4.35 1.81
N VAL A 83 15.86 4.87 2.42
CA VAL A 83 15.57 4.69 3.85
C VAL A 83 14.13 4.23 4.13
N THR A 84 13.25 4.28 3.13
CA THR A 84 11.86 3.82 3.24
C THR A 84 11.62 2.69 2.25
N PHE A 85 11.29 1.52 2.78
CA PHE A 85 11.09 0.31 1.99
C PHE A 85 9.69 -0.25 2.23
N ILE A 86 8.95 -0.55 1.17
CA ILE A 86 7.76 -1.39 1.22
C ILE A 86 8.17 -2.75 0.67
N ASP A 87 8.29 -3.73 1.56
CA ASP A 87 8.72 -5.08 1.24
C ASP A 87 7.48 -5.94 1.00
N ALA A 88 7.31 -6.43 -0.22
CA ALA A 88 6.17 -7.24 -0.58
C ALA A 88 6.24 -8.68 -0.04
N ASN A 89 7.36 -9.11 0.53
CA ASN A 89 7.55 -10.42 1.14
C ASN A 89 7.14 -11.58 0.21
N ALA A 90 7.53 -11.47 -1.06
CA ALA A 90 7.25 -12.42 -2.13
C ALA A 90 5.76 -12.63 -2.48
N ILE A 91 4.86 -11.71 -2.11
CA ILE A 91 3.44 -11.78 -2.53
C ILE A 91 3.27 -11.37 -4.00
N ASP A 92 2.19 -11.88 -4.61
CA ASP A 92 1.74 -11.47 -5.95
C ASP A 92 1.06 -10.11 -5.86
N ARG A 93 1.78 -9.05 -6.28
CA ARG A 93 1.37 -7.63 -6.34
C ARG A 93 1.26 -6.93 -4.97
N VAL A 94 1.97 -5.81 -4.83
CA VAL A 94 2.02 -4.99 -3.60
C VAL A 94 0.73 -4.18 -3.41
N PHE A 95 0.27 -3.55 -4.49
CA PHE A 95 -0.94 -2.75 -4.55
C PHE A 95 -1.82 -3.25 -5.69
N ASP A 96 -3.11 -3.43 -5.42
CA ASP A 96 -4.12 -3.60 -6.46
C ASP A 96 -4.99 -2.34 -6.50
N VAL A 97 -4.95 -1.60 -7.62
CA VAL A 97 -5.59 -0.28 -7.75
C VAL A 97 -6.88 -0.43 -8.55
N PHE A 98 -8.02 -0.20 -7.89
CA PHE A 98 -9.35 -0.39 -8.47
C PHE A 98 -10.04 0.93 -8.79
N GLY A 99 -11.00 0.87 -9.72
CA GLY A 99 -11.83 2.01 -10.11
C GLY A 99 -11.05 3.12 -10.82
N ASN A 100 -11.53 4.36 -10.73
CA ASN A 100 -10.84 5.54 -11.22
C ASN A 100 -9.96 6.15 -10.11
N THR A 101 -9.13 5.32 -9.48
CA THR A 101 -8.23 5.75 -8.40
C THR A 101 -6.84 5.99 -8.96
N THR A 102 -6.21 7.10 -8.57
CA THR A 102 -4.80 7.39 -8.88
C THR A 102 -3.95 7.08 -7.65
N LEU A 103 -3.00 6.15 -7.78
CA LEU A 103 -1.98 5.89 -6.77
C LEU A 103 -0.68 6.60 -7.15
N ILE A 104 -0.16 7.42 -6.24
CA ILE A 104 1.12 8.13 -6.39
C ILE A 104 2.07 7.59 -5.31
N LEU A 105 3.24 7.14 -5.71
CA LEU A 105 4.31 6.70 -4.82
C LEU A 105 5.46 7.69 -4.91
N ALA A 106 5.93 8.20 -3.78
CA ALA A 106 7.00 9.19 -3.72
C ALA A 106 8.01 8.85 -2.61
N ASP A 107 9.29 9.12 -2.87
CA ASP A 107 10.35 9.08 -1.86
C ASP A 107 10.44 7.75 -1.08
N LEU A 108 10.17 6.63 -1.76
CA LEU A 108 10.19 5.27 -1.20
C LEU A 108 10.61 4.24 -2.24
N THR A 109 11.05 3.07 -1.79
CA THR A 109 11.38 1.91 -2.62
C THR A 109 10.41 0.76 -2.36
N ILE A 110 9.96 0.07 -3.40
CA ILE A 110 9.21 -1.20 -3.29
C ILE A 110 10.13 -2.36 -3.64
N THR A 111 10.20 -3.38 -2.78
CA THR A 111 11.08 -4.55 -2.96
C THR A 111 10.30 -5.86 -2.90
N ASP A 112 10.97 -6.94 -3.34
CA ASP A 112 10.57 -8.34 -3.10
C ASP A 112 9.17 -8.75 -3.57
N GLY A 113 8.62 -8.06 -4.57
CA GLY A 113 7.37 -8.46 -5.24
C GLY A 113 7.57 -9.62 -6.21
N GLN A 114 6.70 -10.63 -6.16
CA GLN A 114 6.66 -11.73 -7.14
C GLN A 114 5.62 -11.40 -8.21
N GLY A 115 6.05 -10.98 -9.39
CA GLY A 115 5.15 -10.86 -10.54
C GLY A 115 5.09 -12.18 -11.29
N ASP A 116 3.92 -12.81 -11.39
CA ASP A 116 3.75 -14.04 -12.18
C ASP A 116 4.25 -13.82 -13.62
N LEU A 117 5.31 -14.52 -14.02
CA LEU A 117 6.00 -14.32 -15.30
C LEU A 117 5.23 -14.85 -16.51
N VAL A 118 4.01 -15.40 -16.32
CA VAL A 118 3.22 -16.06 -17.39
C VAL A 118 2.00 -15.27 -17.90
N LYS A 119 1.66 -14.11 -17.33
CA LYS A 119 0.62 -13.23 -17.91
C LYS A 119 1.24 -12.10 -18.73
N PHE A 120 1.53 -12.38 -20.00
CA PHE A 120 1.65 -11.32 -21.01
C PHE A 120 0.27 -10.67 -21.21
N GLY A 121 0.04 -9.57 -20.49
CA GLY A 121 -1.14 -8.72 -20.58
C GLY A 121 -0.97 -7.51 -19.68
N MET A 122 -0.10 -6.59 -20.08
CA MET A 122 0.23 -5.37 -19.33
C MET A 122 -1.02 -4.54 -19.01
N ARG A 123 -1.26 -4.26 -17.73
CA ARG A 123 -1.92 -3.04 -17.23
C ARG A 123 -1.29 -2.60 -15.91
N GLU A 124 -0.10 -2.01 -16.02
CA GLU A 124 0.67 -1.39 -14.93
C GLU A 124 1.44 -2.37 -14.03
N LYS A 125 2.58 -2.86 -14.55
CA LYS A 125 3.60 -3.57 -13.78
C LYS A 125 4.54 -2.52 -13.17
N PHE A 126 4.44 -2.25 -11.87
CA PHE A 126 5.50 -1.52 -11.15
C PHE A 126 6.71 -2.44 -11.05
N LEU A 127 7.55 -2.40 -12.09
CA LEU A 127 8.87 -3.00 -12.12
C LEU A 127 9.82 -2.02 -11.43
N CYS A 128 10.48 -2.47 -10.38
CA CYS A 128 11.50 -1.75 -9.62
C CYS A 128 12.41 -0.92 -10.52
N CYS A 129 12.49 0.39 -10.26
CA CYS A 129 13.52 1.25 -10.82
C CYS A 129 14.84 0.95 -10.10
N SER A 130 15.67 0.10 -10.69
CA SER A 130 17.11 0.19 -10.46
C SER A 130 17.70 1.20 -11.44
N ASN A 131 18.50 2.12 -10.88
CA ASN A 131 19.33 3.10 -11.58
C ASN A 131 20.29 2.43 -12.58
#